data_AF-W5SXE0-F1
#
_entry.id   AF-W5SXE0-F1
#
_cell.length_a   1.000
_cell.length_b   1.000
_cell.length_c   1.000
_cell.angle_alpha   90.00
_cell.angle_beta   90.00
_cell.angle_gamma   90.00
#
_symmetry.space_group_name_H-M   'P 1'
#
loop_
_entity.id
_entity.type
_entity.pdbx_description
1 polymer ?
#
loop_
_entity_poly.entity_id
_entity_poly.type
_entity_poly.pdbx_seq_one_letter_code
_entity_poly.pdbx_strand_id
1 'polypeptide(L)'
;MQELVKIGNKTEESGKENKESELNKAIEVAKNILEKLKEYIGSLEKIGNGDNSKIGDVPNSNKHGASANSDELKIVYKALKGIVETAGEVGIEKPRSVSTAVTVGIADNKDGVRVLTIGNHAQAAAGDKSTTIVSTVSEKEILAAIIGSSEGDVTGTIGGAADATTSALNKVCTSI
;
A
#
# COMPACT_ATOMS: atom_id res chain seq x y z
N MET A 1 -13.10 -1.69 21.16
CA MET A 1 -13.84 -0.65 21.90
C MET A 1 -14.39 -1.12 23.23
N GLN A 2 -15.21 -2.19 23.29
CA GLN A 2 -15.83 -2.62 24.56
C GLN A 2 -14.81 -2.96 25.66
N GLU A 3 -13.69 -3.61 25.33
CA GLU A 3 -12.64 -3.90 26.31
C GLU A 3 -11.92 -2.64 26.84
N LEU A 4 -11.66 -1.63 25.99
CA LEU A 4 -11.06 -0.35 26.42
C LEU A 4 -12.01 0.46 27.33
N VAL A 5 -13.32 0.41 27.03
CA VAL A 5 -14.36 1.05 27.86
C VAL A 5 -14.46 0.37 29.23
N LYS A 6 -14.40 -0.96 29.28
CA LYS A 6 -14.40 -1.72 30.55
C LYS A 6 -13.20 -1.37 31.44
N ILE A 7 -12.01 -1.18 30.86
CA ILE A 7 -10.80 -0.81 31.60
C ILE A 7 -10.93 0.60 32.19
N GLY A 8 -11.48 1.56 31.44
CA GLY A 8 -11.70 2.93 31.93
C GLY A 8 -12.64 2.94 33.14
N ASN A 9 -13.80 2.31 33.00
CA ASN A 9 -14.81 2.27 34.06
C ASN A 9 -14.33 1.58 35.34
N LYS A 10 -13.48 0.56 35.23
CA LYS A 10 -12.91 -0.13 36.40
C LYS A 10 -11.88 0.72 37.16
N THR A 11 -11.33 1.75 36.52
CA THR A 11 -10.34 2.65 37.13
C THR A 11 -11.01 3.73 37.96
N GLU A 12 -12.19 4.21 37.53
CA GLU A 12 -13.07 5.14 38.27
C GLU A 12 -13.49 4.63 39.67
N GLU A 13 -13.50 3.32 39.84
CA GLU A 13 -13.85 2.65 41.10
C GLU A 13 -12.67 2.59 42.12
N SER A 14 -11.45 2.97 41.73
CA SER A 14 -10.23 2.64 42.49
C SER A 14 -9.53 3.79 43.25
N GLY A 15 -10.07 5.02 43.20
CA GLY A 15 -9.77 6.09 44.18
C GLY A 15 -8.31 6.57 44.27
N LYS A 16 -7.52 6.45 43.19
CA LYS A 16 -6.14 6.99 43.14
C LYS A 16 -6.09 8.16 42.16
N GLU A 17 -6.61 9.30 42.64
CA GLU A 17 -6.94 10.53 41.87
C GLU A 17 -5.89 11.01 40.87
N ASN A 18 -4.59 10.74 41.05
CA ASN A 18 -3.55 11.19 40.13
C ASN A 18 -3.23 10.22 38.97
N LYS A 19 -3.27 8.89 39.22
CA LYS A 19 -2.93 7.86 38.21
C LYS A 19 -4.12 7.49 37.32
N GLU A 20 -5.32 7.65 37.87
CA GLU A 20 -6.60 7.42 37.20
C GLU A 20 -6.81 8.39 36.03
N SER A 21 -6.42 9.66 36.20
CA SER A 21 -6.50 10.67 35.14
C SER A 21 -5.55 10.40 33.96
N GLU A 22 -4.35 9.87 34.21
CA GLU A 22 -3.38 9.51 33.16
C GLU A 22 -3.82 8.25 32.40
N LEU A 23 -4.37 7.26 33.11
CA LEU A 23 -4.88 6.04 32.51
C LEU A 23 -6.10 6.33 31.60
N ASN A 24 -7.01 7.20 32.05
CA ASN A 24 -8.16 7.62 31.26
C ASN A 24 -7.74 8.36 29.98
N LYS A 25 -6.70 9.21 30.04
CA LYS A 25 -6.11 9.84 28.86
C LYS A 25 -5.52 8.81 27.89
N ALA A 26 -4.78 7.83 28.39
CA ALA A 26 -4.21 6.77 27.56
C ALA A 26 -5.30 5.92 26.87
N ILE A 27 -6.38 5.62 27.58
CA ILE A 27 -7.54 4.91 27.02
C ILE A 27 -8.19 5.71 25.90
N GLU A 28 -8.36 7.01 26.09
CA GLU A 28 -8.95 7.87 25.06
C GLU A 28 -8.08 7.96 23.80
N VAL A 29 -6.77 8.09 23.97
CA VAL A 29 -5.80 8.01 22.86
C VAL A 29 -5.93 6.67 22.12
N ALA A 30 -6.01 5.56 22.86
CA ALA A 30 -6.15 4.22 22.28
C ALA A 30 -7.46 4.03 21.51
N LYS A 31 -8.58 4.61 21.99
CA LYS A 31 -9.86 4.59 21.26
C LYS A 31 -9.76 5.36 19.95
N ASN A 32 -9.21 6.57 19.98
CA ASN A 32 -9.06 7.41 18.79
C ASN A 32 -8.20 6.72 17.72
N ILE A 33 -7.08 6.09 18.13
CA ILE A 33 -6.24 5.29 17.23
C ILE A 33 -7.03 4.13 16.62
N LEU A 34 -7.78 3.39 17.44
CA LEU A 34 -8.58 2.26 16.97
C LEU A 34 -9.66 2.69 15.99
N GLU A 35 -10.30 3.84 16.20
CA GLU A 35 -11.28 4.41 15.29
C GLU A 35 -10.66 4.76 13.93
N LYS A 36 -9.53 5.48 13.91
CA LYS A 36 -8.77 5.75 12.67
C LYS A 36 -8.42 4.46 11.91
N LEU A 37 -7.86 3.46 12.61
CA LEU A 37 -7.50 2.18 12.00
C LEU A 37 -8.72 1.44 11.42
N LYS A 38 -9.85 1.49 12.13
CA LYS A 38 -11.10 0.90 11.65
C LYS A 38 -11.61 1.59 10.38
N GLU A 39 -11.51 2.92 10.30
CA GLU A 39 -11.86 3.66 9.09
C GLU A 39 -10.99 3.25 7.90
N TYR A 40 -9.67 3.20 8.07
CA TYR A 40 -8.77 2.76 6.99
C TYR A 40 -9.02 1.33 6.54
N ILE A 41 -9.25 0.39 7.48
CA ILE A 41 -9.61 -0.99 7.14
C ILE A 41 -10.97 -1.04 6.42
N GLY A 42 -11.96 -0.26 6.87
CA GLY A 42 -13.25 -0.17 6.19
C GLY A 42 -13.18 0.45 4.79
N SER A 43 -12.19 1.30 4.51
CA SER A 43 -11.89 1.74 3.16
C SER A 43 -11.33 0.61 2.28
N LEU A 44 -10.44 -0.23 2.83
CA LEU A 44 -9.87 -1.38 2.11
C LEU A 44 -10.90 -2.48 1.85
N GLU A 45 -11.84 -2.70 2.77
CA GLU A 45 -12.93 -3.68 2.60
C GLU A 45 -13.76 -3.42 1.35
N LYS A 46 -13.84 -2.18 0.87
CA LYS A 46 -14.61 -1.82 -0.34
C LYS A 46 -13.90 -2.21 -1.64
N ILE A 47 -12.63 -2.59 -1.58
CA ILE A 47 -11.79 -2.88 -2.74
C ILE A 47 -11.75 -4.38 -3.00
N GLY A 48 -11.89 -4.78 -4.26
CA GLY A 48 -11.71 -6.19 -4.67
C GLY A 48 -12.88 -7.13 -4.37
N ASN A 49 -14.07 -6.60 -4.01
CA ASN A 49 -15.26 -7.40 -3.71
C ASN A 49 -16.11 -7.80 -4.94
N GLY A 50 -15.68 -7.49 -6.17
CA GLY A 50 -16.40 -7.87 -7.39
C GLY A 50 -15.96 -9.24 -7.93
N ASP A 51 -16.85 -9.96 -8.61
CA ASP A 51 -16.60 -11.31 -9.19
C ASP A 51 -15.42 -11.37 -10.19
N ASN A 52 -15.01 -10.22 -10.73
CA ASN A 52 -13.86 -10.08 -11.65
C ASN A 52 -12.57 -9.58 -10.96
N SER A 53 -12.52 -9.52 -9.63
CA SER A 53 -11.41 -8.93 -8.86
C SER A 53 -10.28 -9.93 -8.55
N LYS A 54 -9.89 -10.75 -9.53
CA LYS A 54 -8.84 -11.76 -9.31
C LYS A 54 -7.46 -11.09 -9.29
N ILE A 55 -6.69 -11.36 -8.23
CA ILE A 55 -5.28 -10.96 -8.19
C ILE A 55 -4.51 -11.79 -9.23
N GLY A 56 -3.75 -11.10 -10.08
CA GLY A 56 -2.98 -11.74 -11.15
C GLY A 56 -3.81 -12.19 -12.36
N ASP A 57 -5.00 -11.61 -12.56
CA ASP A 57 -5.81 -11.92 -13.74
C ASP A 57 -5.10 -11.51 -15.03
N VAL A 58 -5.10 -12.42 -16.00
CA VAL A 58 -4.59 -12.18 -17.35
C VAL A 58 -5.74 -12.45 -18.31
N PRO A 59 -6.34 -11.41 -18.91
CA PRO A 59 -7.52 -11.56 -19.76
C PRO A 59 -7.28 -12.56 -20.91
N ASN A 60 -8.10 -13.61 -20.97
CA ASN A 60 -8.07 -14.60 -22.05
C ASN A 60 -8.50 -14.00 -23.40
N SER A 61 -9.39 -13.00 -23.40
CA SER A 61 -9.80 -12.24 -24.57
C SER A 61 -8.87 -11.04 -24.78
N ASN A 62 -8.35 -10.91 -25.99
CA ASN A 62 -7.51 -9.81 -26.47
C ASN A 62 -6.11 -9.64 -25.83
N LYS A 63 -5.74 -10.35 -24.74
CA LYS A 63 -4.37 -10.33 -24.14
C LYS A 63 -3.80 -8.92 -23.90
N HIS A 64 -4.66 -7.90 -23.81
CA HIS A 64 -4.30 -6.51 -23.63
C HIS A 64 -4.47 -6.12 -22.17
N GLY A 65 -3.56 -5.27 -21.66
CA GLY A 65 -3.77 -4.64 -20.36
C GLY A 65 -4.94 -3.65 -20.42
N ALA A 66 -5.79 -3.67 -19.39
CA ALA A 66 -6.81 -2.65 -19.16
C ALA A 66 -6.26 -1.58 -18.20
N SER A 67 -6.83 -0.38 -18.24
CA SER A 67 -6.51 0.63 -17.23
C SER A 67 -6.99 0.16 -15.87
N ALA A 68 -6.16 0.33 -14.84
CA ALA A 68 -6.59 0.18 -13.46
C ALA A 68 -7.62 1.26 -13.08
N ASN A 69 -8.44 0.97 -12.07
CA ASN A 69 -9.35 1.97 -11.50
C ASN A 69 -8.57 2.94 -10.60
N SER A 70 -8.38 4.17 -11.09
CA SER A 70 -7.64 5.22 -10.42
C SER A 70 -8.19 5.59 -9.04
N ASP A 71 -9.51 5.57 -8.86
CA ASP A 71 -10.12 5.93 -7.58
C ASP A 71 -9.92 4.83 -6.54
N GLU A 72 -10.01 3.57 -6.94
CA GLU A 72 -9.69 2.42 -6.09
C GLU A 72 -8.21 2.42 -5.68
N LEU A 73 -7.29 2.70 -6.61
CA LEU A 73 -5.85 2.81 -6.29
C LEU A 73 -5.57 3.92 -5.27
N LYS A 74 -6.24 5.08 -5.38
CA LYS A 74 -6.13 6.17 -4.39
C LYS A 74 -6.68 5.77 -3.02
N ILE A 75 -7.78 5.02 -2.98
CA ILE A 75 -8.34 4.50 -1.73
C ILE A 75 -7.34 3.59 -1.04
N VAL A 76 -6.76 2.63 -1.78
CA VAL A 76 -5.74 1.71 -1.24
C VAL A 76 -4.53 2.47 -0.72
N TYR A 77 -3.99 3.41 -1.51
CA TYR A 77 -2.86 4.25 -1.10
C TYR A 77 -3.15 5.02 0.19
N LYS A 78 -4.28 5.73 0.27
CA LYS A 78 -4.65 6.54 1.44
C LYS A 78 -4.82 5.68 2.69
N ALA A 79 -5.48 4.53 2.56
CA ALA A 79 -5.68 3.64 3.69
C ALA A 79 -4.36 3.06 4.20
N LEU A 80 -3.51 2.53 3.32
CA LEU A 80 -2.21 1.97 3.72
C LEU A 80 -1.28 3.02 4.31
N LYS A 81 -1.23 4.22 3.72
CA LYS A 81 -0.48 5.35 4.26
C LYS A 81 -0.99 5.77 5.63
N GLY A 82 -2.30 5.93 5.79
CA GLY A 82 -2.93 6.30 7.05
C GLY A 82 -2.68 5.29 8.18
N ILE A 83 -2.72 3.98 7.86
CA ILE A 83 -2.37 2.92 8.81
C ILE A 83 -0.91 3.06 9.28
N VAL A 84 0.04 3.24 8.35
CA VAL A 84 1.46 3.39 8.69
C VAL A 84 1.74 4.68 9.47
N GLU A 85 1.07 5.78 9.12
CA GLU A 85 1.19 7.05 9.86
C GLU A 85 0.65 6.92 11.29
N THR A 86 -0.51 6.29 11.46
CA THR A 86 -1.11 6.03 12.79
C THR A 86 -0.23 5.10 13.63
N ALA A 87 0.37 4.08 13.02
CA ALA A 87 1.35 3.23 13.70
C ALA A 87 2.60 4.05 14.14
N GLY A 88 3.04 5.00 13.32
CA GLY A 88 4.12 5.91 13.66
C GLY A 88 3.82 6.82 14.86
N GLU A 89 2.56 7.25 15.05
CA GLU A 89 2.12 8.06 16.20
C GLU A 89 2.37 7.34 17.54
N VAL A 90 2.38 6.00 17.55
CA VAL A 90 2.65 5.17 18.73
C VAL A 90 4.07 4.60 18.79
N GLY A 91 4.98 5.12 17.96
CA GLY A 91 6.39 4.74 17.97
C GLY A 91 6.73 3.45 17.20
N ILE A 92 5.82 2.93 16.37
CA ILE A 92 6.16 1.84 15.45
C ILE A 92 6.96 2.43 14.30
N GLU A 93 8.14 1.85 14.03
CA GLU A 93 9.02 2.30 12.97
C GLU A 93 8.36 2.15 11.59
N LYS A 94 8.43 3.22 10.78
CA LYS A 94 7.95 3.19 9.40
C LYS A 94 8.82 2.24 8.56
N PRO A 95 8.23 1.53 7.60
CA PRO A 95 9.01 0.68 6.71
C PRO A 95 10.01 1.54 5.91
N ARG A 96 11.24 1.05 5.80
CA ARG A 96 12.33 1.71 5.09
C ARG A 96 12.56 1.01 3.75
N SER A 97 12.64 1.77 2.68
CA SER A 97 13.10 1.27 1.38
C SER A 97 14.63 1.26 1.34
N VAL A 98 15.25 0.16 0.88
CA VAL A 98 16.71 0.03 0.84
C VAL A 98 17.24 0.14 -0.60
N SER A 99 16.54 -0.42 -1.60
CA SER A 99 16.65 -0.06 -3.03
C SER A 99 15.79 -1.05 -3.83
N THR A 100 14.90 -0.57 -4.71
CA THR A 100 14.13 -1.44 -5.61
C THR A 100 14.94 -1.69 -6.89
N ALA A 101 15.84 -2.66 -6.86
CA ALA A 101 16.67 -2.99 -8.02
C ALA A 101 15.84 -3.76 -9.07
N VAL A 102 15.64 -3.15 -10.23
CA VAL A 102 15.15 -3.83 -11.45
C VAL A 102 16.21 -4.72 -12.11
N THR A 103 17.45 -4.68 -11.60
CA THR A 103 18.54 -5.56 -11.99
C THR A 103 18.79 -6.57 -10.87
N VAL A 104 18.68 -7.85 -11.20
CA VAL A 104 18.93 -8.95 -10.24
C VAL A 104 20.20 -9.68 -10.69
N GLY A 105 21.28 -9.51 -9.93
CA GLY A 105 22.62 -9.91 -10.39
C GLY A 105 23.04 -9.09 -11.61
N ILE A 106 23.35 -9.77 -12.72
CA ILE A 106 23.68 -9.14 -14.02
C ILE A 106 22.47 -9.02 -14.97
N ALA A 107 21.32 -9.58 -14.60
CA ALA A 107 20.15 -9.64 -15.48
C ALA A 107 19.34 -8.35 -15.40
N ASP A 108 19.02 -7.79 -16.57
CA ASP A 108 18.14 -6.62 -16.70
C ASP A 108 16.66 -7.04 -16.77
N ASN A 109 15.93 -6.84 -15.68
CA ASN A 109 14.51 -7.15 -15.56
C ASN A 109 13.61 -5.94 -15.76
N LYS A 110 14.11 -4.79 -16.24
CA LYS A 110 13.31 -3.56 -16.41
C LYS A 110 12.05 -3.73 -17.27
N ASP A 111 12.05 -4.68 -18.20
CA ASP A 111 10.86 -5.01 -19.00
C ASP A 111 9.73 -5.68 -18.18
N GLY A 112 10.00 -6.10 -16.94
CA GLY A 112 9.00 -6.65 -16.05
C GLY A 112 7.86 -5.66 -15.75
N VAL A 113 8.13 -4.34 -15.76
CA VAL A 113 7.08 -3.32 -15.61
C VAL A 113 6.06 -3.33 -16.74
N ARG A 114 6.42 -3.91 -17.90
CA ARG A 114 5.56 -3.95 -19.08
C ARG A 114 4.33 -4.83 -18.88
N VAL A 115 4.23 -5.56 -17.77
CA VAL A 115 2.97 -6.21 -17.33
C VAL A 115 1.87 -5.21 -16.98
N LEU A 116 2.23 -3.94 -16.71
CA LEU A 116 1.31 -2.86 -16.35
C LEU A 116 0.91 -1.98 -17.56
N THR A 117 1.41 -2.29 -18.76
CA THR A 117 1.10 -1.49 -19.96
C THR A 117 -0.34 -1.75 -20.42
N ILE A 118 -1.05 -0.69 -20.82
CA ILE A 118 -2.38 -0.78 -21.43
C ILE A 118 -2.24 -1.19 -22.90
N GLY A 119 -3.17 -1.98 -23.44
CA GLY A 119 -3.16 -2.34 -24.88
C GLY A 119 -2.15 -3.43 -25.25
N ASN A 120 -1.68 -3.42 -26.51
CA ASN A 120 -0.87 -4.50 -27.10
C ASN A 120 0.64 -4.36 -26.86
N HIS A 121 1.01 -3.89 -25.67
CA HIS A 121 2.38 -3.49 -25.37
C HIS A 121 3.13 -4.49 -24.47
N ALA A 122 2.49 -5.47 -23.83
CA ALA A 122 3.19 -6.52 -23.11
C ALA A 122 4.03 -7.38 -24.08
N GLN A 123 5.35 -7.45 -23.87
CA GLN A 123 6.27 -8.28 -24.68
C GLN A 123 6.36 -9.69 -24.08
N ALA A 124 6.87 -10.64 -24.86
CA ALA A 124 7.27 -11.94 -24.36
C ALA A 124 8.21 -11.78 -23.14
N ALA A 125 8.02 -12.62 -22.11
CA ALA A 125 8.77 -12.64 -20.84
C ALA A 125 8.57 -11.48 -19.84
N ALA A 126 7.66 -10.53 -20.09
CA ALA A 126 7.35 -9.47 -19.11
C ALA A 126 6.86 -10.06 -17.76
N GLY A 127 6.06 -11.13 -17.80
CA GLY A 127 5.60 -11.86 -16.61
C GLY A 127 6.75 -12.41 -15.77
N ASP A 128 7.63 -13.21 -16.39
CA ASP A 128 8.77 -13.85 -15.69
C ASP A 128 9.73 -12.82 -15.09
N LYS A 129 10.00 -11.73 -15.82
CA LYS A 129 10.82 -10.60 -15.33
C LYS A 129 10.15 -9.88 -14.16
N SER A 130 8.83 -9.68 -14.21
CA SER A 130 8.06 -9.09 -13.10
C SER A 130 8.10 -9.97 -11.85
N THR A 131 7.90 -11.30 -12.01
CA THR A 131 8.07 -12.27 -10.92
C THR A 131 9.47 -12.22 -10.32
N THR A 132 10.50 -12.05 -11.16
CA THR A 132 11.89 -11.91 -10.71
C THR A 132 12.10 -10.62 -9.92
N ILE A 133 11.51 -9.50 -10.31
CA ILE A 133 11.57 -8.25 -9.53
C ILE A 133 10.92 -8.45 -8.16
N VAL A 134 9.67 -8.94 -8.16
CA VAL A 134 8.86 -9.06 -6.93
C VAL A 134 9.47 -10.07 -5.94
N SER A 135 10.14 -11.12 -6.42
CA SER A 135 10.78 -12.11 -5.54
C SER A 135 12.03 -11.60 -4.81
N THR A 136 12.58 -10.46 -5.22
CA THR A 136 13.78 -9.87 -4.59
C THR A 136 13.48 -8.77 -3.58
N VAL A 137 12.25 -8.28 -3.54
CA VAL A 137 11.83 -7.21 -2.62
C VAL A 137 11.14 -7.80 -1.40
N SER A 138 11.41 -7.24 -0.24
CA SER A 138 10.72 -7.59 0.99
C SER A 138 9.34 -6.94 1.07
N GLU A 139 8.44 -7.53 1.87
CA GLU A 139 7.12 -6.95 2.16
C GLU A 139 7.20 -5.52 2.70
N LYS A 140 8.24 -5.23 3.51
CA LYS A 140 8.51 -3.88 4.03
C LYS A 140 8.90 -2.92 2.93
N GLU A 141 9.70 -3.35 1.95
CA GLU A 141 10.08 -2.51 0.81
C GLU A 141 8.90 -2.24 -0.12
N ILE A 142 8.04 -3.24 -0.35
CA ILE A 142 6.78 -3.06 -1.09
C ILE A 142 5.91 -2.01 -0.39
N LEU A 143 5.68 -2.16 0.92
CA LEU A 143 4.88 -1.21 1.67
C LEU A 143 5.51 0.19 1.70
N ALA A 144 6.83 0.29 1.85
CA ALA A 144 7.56 1.55 1.79
C ALA A 144 7.41 2.26 0.43
N ALA A 145 7.47 1.49 -0.67
CA ALA A 145 7.28 2.03 -2.02
C ALA A 145 5.85 2.56 -2.24
N ILE A 146 4.84 1.87 -1.70
CA ILE A 146 3.43 2.31 -1.79
C ILE A 146 3.23 3.63 -1.04
N ILE A 147 3.65 3.71 0.23
CA ILE A 147 3.44 4.92 1.04
C ILE A 147 4.33 6.10 0.62
N GLY A 148 5.45 5.82 -0.06
CA GLY A 148 6.35 6.82 -0.62
C GLY A 148 5.88 7.40 -1.96
N SER A 149 4.81 6.85 -2.55
CA SER A 149 4.20 7.31 -3.79
C SER A 149 3.27 8.51 -3.55
N SER A 150 2.69 9.08 -4.62
CA SER A 150 1.78 10.24 -4.54
C SER A 150 0.42 9.96 -5.20
N GLU A 151 -0.63 10.70 -4.86
CA GLU A 151 -1.93 10.55 -5.56
C GLU A 151 -1.85 10.93 -7.05
N GLY A 152 -0.93 11.82 -7.41
CA GLY A 152 -0.69 12.24 -8.79
C GLY A 152 -0.01 11.17 -9.63
N ASP A 153 0.59 10.17 -8.99
CA ASP A 153 1.25 9.06 -9.67
C ASP A 153 0.23 8.20 -10.42
N VAL A 154 -1.02 8.11 -9.95
CA VAL A 154 -2.10 7.25 -10.51
C VAL A 154 -2.43 7.53 -11.98
N THR A 155 -2.11 8.71 -12.51
CA THR A 155 -2.61 9.18 -13.82
C THR A 155 -1.66 8.95 -15.00
N GLY A 156 -0.42 8.51 -14.76
CA GLY A 156 0.52 8.34 -15.87
C GLY A 156 0.50 6.94 -16.46
N THR A 157 0.91 6.88 -17.72
CA THR A 157 0.96 5.68 -18.52
C THR A 157 2.35 5.05 -18.46
N ILE A 158 2.40 3.73 -18.28
CA ILE A 158 3.63 2.96 -18.39
C ILE A 158 3.81 2.61 -19.86
N GLY A 159 4.63 3.40 -20.56
CA GLY A 159 4.91 3.22 -21.99
C GLY A 159 6.29 2.62 -22.31
N GLY A 160 7.23 2.64 -21.35
CA GLY A 160 8.63 2.25 -21.53
C GLY A 160 9.15 1.26 -20.48
N ALA A 161 10.45 0.97 -20.53
CA ALA A 161 11.13 0.13 -19.54
C ALA A 161 11.24 0.87 -18.20
N ALA A 162 11.19 0.14 -17.08
CA ALA A 162 11.31 0.76 -15.75
C ALA A 162 12.68 1.41 -15.55
N ASP A 163 12.69 2.53 -14.85
CA ASP A 163 13.89 3.18 -14.35
C ASP A 163 13.77 3.47 -12.85
N ALA A 164 14.79 4.12 -12.28
CA ALA A 164 14.82 4.45 -10.86
C ALA A 164 13.70 5.44 -10.41
N THR A 165 12.93 6.00 -11.34
CA THR A 165 11.87 6.98 -11.08
C THR A 165 10.46 6.39 -11.19
N THR A 166 10.32 5.13 -11.59
CA THR A 166 9.05 4.40 -11.64
C THR A 166 8.49 4.20 -10.22
N SER A 167 7.23 4.61 -9.96
CA SER A 167 6.58 4.46 -8.65
C SER A 167 5.48 3.40 -8.61
N ALA A 168 5.04 3.00 -7.41
CA ALA A 168 4.00 2.00 -7.18
C ALA A 168 2.61 2.44 -7.68
N LEU A 169 2.31 3.74 -7.71
CA LEU A 169 1.07 4.30 -8.27
C LEU A 169 1.27 4.86 -9.69
N ASN A 170 2.53 4.93 -10.18
CA ASN A 170 3.10 5.34 -11.49
C ASN A 170 4.07 6.56 -11.48
N LYS A 171 5.17 6.45 -12.26
CA LYS A 171 5.80 7.60 -12.91
C LYS A 171 6.42 7.26 -14.27
N VAL A 172 5.78 7.81 -15.32
CA VAL A 172 6.32 8.63 -16.41
C VAL A 172 7.65 8.18 -17.04
N CYS A 173 7.57 7.43 -18.14
CA CYS A 173 8.55 7.59 -19.23
C CYS A 173 8.16 8.83 -20.04
N THR A 174 8.64 10.02 -19.66
CA THR A 174 8.72 11.12 -20.63
C THR A 174 9.95 10.88 -21.48
N SER A 175 9.74 10.40 -22.70
CA SER A 175 10.73 10.45 -23.76
C SER A 175 11.21 11.89 -23.93
N ILE A 176 12.53 12.09 -23.88
CA ILE A 176 13.20 13.19 -24.59
C ILE A 176 13.62 12.62 -25.95
#